data_AF-A0A3B4DC88-F1
#
_entry.id   AF-A0A3B4DC88-F1
#
_cell.length_a   1.000
_cell.length_b   1.000
_cell.length_c   1.000
_cell.angle_alpha   90.00
_cell.angle_beta   90.00
_cell.angle_gamma   90.00
#
_symmetry.space_group_name_H-M   'P 1'
#
loop_
_entity.id
_entity.type
_entity.pdbx_description
1 polymer ?
#
loop_
_entity_poly.entity_id
_entity_poly.type
_entity_poly.pdbx_seq_one_letter_code
_entity_poly.pdbx_strand_id
1 'polypeptide(L)'
;MANFSLSFLLLMFFTAVCGVSAYVPRQYVFVNESKNWTEAQSYCRQNYTDLATISNMEEMKKLNSTLNTLKNAPNSSVWIGLKKGLMGNGFYEEGDTYRNWNSGPPKEPNNDGGNEYCVGMFMDSGNWFDVKCNDIYTSVCYDEKKTSTKRYVFINETKNWYDAQSYCREHHTDLVSVRNQTENQLIFNISKNSSNSDRVWIGLFNDSWQWSDQSDSSFRYWMSGPENYAQGEMCAAVFEQGYWNNVACNNKLPFICYENKLILIKQNLTWREALRYCRDNHVDLVSVHSEEIQLWVKEVSQNASTELVWLGLRHTCTPGFWYWLNVSPMCYQNWAPGNGTGGEDCSPVERTGAVQARGGQQWVSLPEDHKLNFICLTYEG
;
A
#
# COMPACT_ATOMS: atom_id res chain seq x y z
N MET A 1 -21.40 36.38 47.43
CA MET A 1 -21.86 36.43 46.02
C MET A 1 -21.04 37.54 45.36
N ALA A 2 -20.17 37.34 44.37
CA ALA A 2 -19.93 36.22 43.47
C ALA A 2 -18.42 36.11 43.17
N ASN A 3 -17.97 34.88 42.92
CA ASN A 3 -16.58 34.53 42.57
C ASN A 3 -16.21 35.04 41.18
N PHE A 4 -15.06 35.72 41.05
CA PHE A 4 -14.37 35.87 39.77
C PHE A 4 -13.66 34.55 39.46
N SER A 5 -14.25 33.76 38.57
CA SER A 5 -13.63 32.57 38.00
C SER A 5 -12.65 32.98 36.90
N LEU A 6 -11.36 32.65 37.07
CA LEU A 6 -10.37 32.67 36.00
C LEU A 6 -10.77 31.65 34.93
N SER A 7 -11.17 32.13 33.75
CA SER A 7 -11.21 31.28 32.56
C SER A 7 -9.78 30.95 32.12
N PHE A 8 -9.32 29.75 32.47
CA PHE A 8 -8.17 29.12 31.81
C PHE A 8 -8.59 28.77 30.38
N LEU A 9 -8.16 29.57 29.40
CA LEU A 9 -8.21 29.22 27.99
C LEU A 9 -7.17 28.12 27.76
N LEU A 10 -7.60 26.86 27.84
CA LEU A 10 -6.79 25.71 27.48
C LEU A 10 -6.61 25.72 25.95
N LEU A 11 -5.53 26.32 25.46
CA LEU A 11 -5.08 26.15 24.08
C LEU A 11 -4.70 24.68 23.91
N MET A 12 -5.64 23.86 23.41
CA MET A 12 -5.31 22.54 22.88
C MET A 12 -4.42 22.76 21.66
N PHE A 13 -3.10 22.69 21.84
CA PHE A 13 -2.20 22.39 20.75
C PHE A 13 -2.56 20.99 20.26
N PHE A 14 -3.36 20.90 19.19
CA PHE A 14 -3.37 19.73 18.35
C PHE A 14 -1.98 19.66 17.70
N THR A 15 -1.00 19.09 18.41
CA THR A 15 0.15 18.52 17.72
C THR A 15 -0.44 17.42 16.85
N ALA A 16 -0.54 17.69 15.55
CA ALA A 16 -0.76 16.65 14.57
C ALA A 16 0.45 15.72 14.65
N VAL A 17 0.40 14.76 15.58
CA VAL A 17 1.34 13.64 15.62
C VAL A 17 1.13 12.95 14.29
N CYS A 18 2.16 12.96 13.43
CA CYS A 18 2.23 12.10 12.26
C CYS A 18 2.20 10.65 12.76
N GLY A 19 1.00 10.13 12.96
CA GLY A 19 0.77 8.82 13.54
C GLY A 19 -0.49 8.18 12.99
N VAL A 20 -0.85 8.43 11.73
CA VAL A 20 -1.83 7.65 10.99
C VAL A 20 -1.60 7.95 9.48
N SER A 21 -0.69 7.24 8.80
CA SER A 21 -0.84 7.11 7.33
C SER A 21 -2.28 6.67 7.07
N ALA A 22 -2.90 6.98 5.93
CA ALA A 22 -3.98 6.12 5.44
C ALA A 22 -3.35 4.75 5.18
N TYR A 23 -3.22 4.00 6.24
CA TYR A 23 -2.58 2.71 6.27
C TYR A 23 -3.67 1.77 5.80
N VAL A 24 -3.48 1.13 4.64
CA VAL A 24 -4.37 0.03 4.23
C VAL A 24 -4.12 -1.08 5.23
N PRO A 25 -5.06 -1.32 6.16
CA PRO A 25 -4.60 -1.88 7.40
C PRO A 25 -4.52 -3.40 7.27
N ARG A 26 -3.35 -4.00 7.51
CA ARG A 26 -3.19 -5.47 7.58
C ARG A 26 -4.33 -6.08 8.39
N GLN A 27 -4.92 -7.14 7.87
CA GLN A 27 -5.89 -7.89 8.66
C GLN A 27 -5.12 -8.78 9.63
N TYR A 28 -5.37 -8.58 10.92
CA TYR A 28 -4.81 -9.44 11.96
C TYR A 28 -5.76 -10.59 12.24
N VAL A 29 -5.19 -11.77 12.46
CA VAL A 29 -5.92 -12.99 12.77
C VAL A 29 -5.35 -13.56 14.05
N PHE A 30 -6.20 -13.71 15.06
CA PHE A 30 -5.84 -14.39 16.29
C PHE A 30 -5.82 -15.90 16.06
N VAL A 31 -4.74 -16.55 16.48
CA VAL A 31 -4.56 -18.00 16.41
C VAL A 31 -4.58 -18.54 17.83
N ASN A 32 -5.66 -19.24 18.16
CA ASN A 32 -5.88 -19.84 19.48
C ASN A 32 -5.14 -21.18 19.65
N GLU A 33 -3.89 -21.27 19.21
CA GLU A 33 -3.02 -22.42 19.39
C GLU A 33 -1.74 -21.97 20.07
N SER A 34 -1.48 -22.47 21.28
CA SER A 34 -0.29 -22.10 22.02
C SER A 34 0.93 -22.84 21.46
N LYS A 35 1.96 -22.08 21.05
CA LYS A 35 3.18 -22.59 20.41
C LYS A 35 4.40 -21.79 20.89
N ASN A 36 5.60 -22.31 20.68
CA ASN A 36 6.79 -21.48 20.80
C ASN A 36 6.88 -20.49 19.63
N TRP A 37 7.73 -19.47 19.73
CA TRP A 37 7.76 -18.40 18.73
C TRP A 37 8.04 -18.91 17.31
N THR A 38 8.95 -19.88 17.16
CA THR A 38 9.35 -20.44 15.85
C THR A 38 8.23 -21.26 15.22
N GLU A 39 7.53 -22.05 16.02
CA GLU A 39 6.37 -22.82 15.60
C GLU A 39 5.18 -21.91 15.26
N ALA A 40 4.92 -20.89 16.07
CA ALA A 40 3.91 -19.87 15.78
C ALA A 40 4.19 -19.14 14.47
N GLN A 41 5.46 -18.77 14.22
CA GLN A 41 5.88 -18.18 12.95
C GLN A 41 5.65 -19.12 11.77
N SER A 42 6.08 -20.37 11.91
CA SER A 42 5.92 -21.38 10.87
C SER A 42 4.45 -21.60 10.54
N TYR A 43 3.59 -21.66 11.56
CA TYR A 43 2.14 -21.76 11.40
C TYR A 43 1.56 -20.54 10.67
N CYS A 44 1.94 -19.32 11.06
CA CYS A 44 1.47 -18.11 10.40
C CYS A 44 1.90 -18.05 8.93
N ARG A 45 3.12 -18.50 8.60
CA ARG A 45 3.61 -18.53 7.21
C ARG A 45 2.96 -19.61 6.36
N GLN A 46 2.53 -20.71 6.97
CA GLN A 46 1.81 -21.78 6.27
C GLN A 46 0.35 -21.39 5.96
N ASN A 47 -0.31 -20.69 6.88
CA ASN A 47 -1.75 -20.43 6.80
C ASN A 47 -2.11 -18.98 6.42
N TYR A 48 -1.22 -18.02 6.67
CA TYR A 48 -1.39 -16.57 6.47
C TYR A 48 -0.15 -15.99 5.77
N THR A 49 0.23 -14.73 6.05
CA THR A 49 1.48 -14.14 5.55
C THR A 49 2.64 -14.39 6.52
N ASP A 50 2.57 -13.87 7.75
CA ASP A 50 3.57 -14.10 8.81
C ASP A 50 2.99 -13.69 10.19
N LEU A 51 3.77 -13.80 11.26
CA LEU A 51 3.44 -13.22 12.56
C LEU A 51 3.26 -11.70 12.47
N ALA A 52 2.33 -11.15 13.25
CA ALA A 52 1.99 -9.74 13.26
C ALA A 52 3.23 -8.84 13.36
N THR A 53 3.49 -8.06 12.30
CA THR A 53 4.42 -6.93 12.39
C THR A 53 3.61 -5.68 12.65
N ILE A 54 4.17 -4.80 13.49
CA ILE A 54 3.55 -3.54 13.92
C ILE A 54 4.54 -2.41 13.65
N SER A 55 4.28 -1.63 12.62
CA SER A 55 5.16 -0.54 12.17
C SER A 55 4.70 0.84 12.63
N ASN A 56 3.46 0.96 13.12
CA ASN A 56 2.83 2.22 13.49
C ASN A 56 1.66 2.02 14.50
N MET A 57 1.11 3.14 14.97
CA MET A 57 0.03 3.15 15.96
C MET A 57 -1.31 2.64 15.43
N GLU A 58 -1.59 2.70 14.12
CA GLU A 58 -2.84 2.19 13.55
C GLU A 58 -2.86 0.67 13.44
N GLU A 59 -1.71 0.09 13.06
CA GLU A 59 -1.47 -1.34 13.19
C GLU A 59 -1.75 -1.82 14.61
N MET A 60 -1.23 -1.07 15.59
CA MET A 60 -1.45 -1.32 17.01
C MET A 60 -2.94 -1.24 17.40
N LYS A 61 -3.66 -0.20 16.99
CA LYS A 61 -5.10 -0.05 17.28
C LYS A 61 -5.94 -1.17 16.68
N LYS A 62 -5.66 -1.58 15.43
CA LYS A 62 -6.40 -2.65 14.77
C LYS A 62 -6.11 -4.01 15.39
N LEU A 63 -4.86 -4.28 15.72
CA LEU A 63 -4.49 -5.49 16.43
C LEU A 63 -5.20 -5.53 17.80
N ASN A 64 -5.19 -4.43 18.56
CA ASN A 64 -5.94 -4.32 19.81
C ASN A 64 -7.45 -4.51 19.59
N SER A 65 -8.05 -3.95 18.54
CA SER A 65 -9.47 -4.16 18.21
C SER A 65 -9.78 -5.63 17.92
N THR A 66 -8.90 -6.31 17.19
CA THR A 66 -9.01 -7.74 16.88
C THR A 66 -9.02 -8.57 18.19
N LEU A 67 -8.13 -8.25 19.12
CA LEU A 67 -8.03 -8.93 20.41
C LEU A 67 -9.12 -8.51 21.40
N ASN A 68 -9.67 -7.30 21.28
CA ASN A 68 -10.78 -6.82 22.12
C ASN A 68 -12.04 -7.66 21.95
N THR A 69 -12.25 -8.26 20.77
CA THR A 69 -13.37 -9.20 20.53
C THR A 69 -13.24 -10.50 21.33
N LEU A 70 -12.07 -10.75 21.93
CA LEU A 70 -11.70 -11.97 22.64
C LEU A 70 -11.53 -11.73 24.16
N LYS A 71 -11.94 -10.56 24.67
CA LYS A 71 -11.71 -10.02 26.04
C LYS A 71 -12.20 -10.84 27.24
N ASN A 72 -12.71 -12.05 27.02
CA ASN A 72 -13.12 -12.94 28.11
C ASN A 72 -11.96 -13.80 28.67
N ALA A 73 -10.72 -13.61 28.19
CA ALA A 73 -9.53 -14.29 28.70
C ALA A 73 -8.57 -13.29 29.40
N PRO A 74 -8.78 -12.97 30.70
CA PRO A 74 -7.85 -12.11 31.44
C PRO A 74 -6.44 -12.72 31.51
N ASN A 75 -5.41 -11.87 31.44
CA ASN A 75 -3.97 -12.20 31.53
C ASN A 75 -3.37 -13.06 30.39
N SER A 76 -3.96 -13.04 29.20
CA SER A 76 -3.38 -13.73 28.04
C SER A 76 -2.35 -12.86 27.32
N SER A 77 -1.22 -13.46 26.93
CA SER A 77 -0.19 -12.84 26.10
C SER A 77 -0.12 -13.54 24.75
N VAL A 78 0.22 -12.78 23.71
CA VAL A 78 0.33 -13.27 22.34
C VAL A 78 1.71 -13.01 21.74
N TRP A 79 2.14 -13.90 20.86
CA TRP A 79 3.30 -13.68 20.00
C TRP A 79 3.04 -12.66 18.90
N ILE A 80 4.03 -11.77 18.72
CA ILE A 80 4.15 -10.89 17.54
C ILE A 80 5.48 -11.18 16.81
N GLY A 81 5.61 -10.70 15.58
CA GLY A 81 6.69 -11.08 14.65
C GLY A 81 8.06 -10.46 14.94
N LEU A 82 8.19 -9.68 16.00
CA LEU A 82 9.44 -9.02 16.36
C LEU A 82 10.40 -10.02 17.04
N LYS A 83 11.57 -10.27 16.43
CA LYS A 83 12.63 -11.18 16.91
C LYS A 83 14.03 -10.56 16.75
N LYS A 84 14.95 -10.81 17.70
CA LYS A 84 16.32 -10.30 17.67
C LYS A 84 17.10 -10.96 16.51
N GLY A 85 17.73 -10.14 15.65
CA GLY A 85 18.54 -10.60 14.53
C GLY A 85 19.94 -11.10 14.94
N LEU A 86 20.60 -11.89 14.08
CA LEU A 86 21.92 -12.49 14.33
C LEU A 86 23.12 -11.55 14.07
N MET A 87 22.92 -10.42 13.37
CA MET A 87 24.02 -9.55 12.90
C MET A 87 23.83 -8.04 13.18
N GLY A 88 22.86 -7.66 14.02
CA GLY A 88 22.60 -6.26 14.34
C GLY A 88 22.29 -6.07 15.82
N ASN A 89 22.74 -4.94 16.37
CA ASN A 89 22.46 -4.53 17.73
C ASN A 89 20.93 -4.54 17.94
N GLY A 90 20.51 -5.37 18.89
CA GLY A 90 19.13 -5.81 19.04
C GLY A 90 18.16 -4.72 19.49
N PHE A 91 16.95 -5.14 19.83
CA PHE A 91 15.82 -4.38 20.39
C PHE A 91 16.09 -3.26 21.41
N TYR A 92 17.32 -3.19 21.94
CA TYR A 92 17.77 -2.37 23.05
C TYR A 92 18.45 -1.06 22.61
N GLU A 93 18.59 -0.79 21.31
CA GLU A 93 19.02 0.53 20.80
C GLU A 93 17.83 1.46 20.52
N GLU A 94 17.98 2.75 20.87
CA GLU A 94 17.06 3.81 20.44
C GLU A 94 17.17 3.98 18.92
N GLY A 95 16.06 3.79 18.22
CA GLY A 95 15.97 4.00 16.77
C GLY A 95 14.59 4.49 16.35
N ASP A 96 14.49 5.07 15.16
CA ASP A 96 13.32 5.79 14.63
C ASP A 96 12.11 4.91 14.26
N THR A 97 12.00 3.69 14.80
CA THR A 97 10.94 2.73 14.44
C THR A 97 9.96 2.53 15.59
N TYR A 98 8.66 2.44 15.29
CA TYR A 98 7.59 2.33 16.29
C TYR A 98 7.83 1.18 17.28
N ARG A 99 7.71 1.47 18.58
CA ARG A 99 7.81 0.50 19.67
C ARG A 99 6.74 0.79 20.71
N ASN A 100 6.07 -0.25 21.21
CA ASN A 100 5.08 -0.13 22.27
C ASN A 100 5.51 -0.90 23.53
N TRP A 101 6.78 -0.77 23.92
CA TRP A 101 7.33 -1.44 25.11
C TRP A 101 6.56 -1.09 26.39
N ASN A 102 6.48 -2.05 27.32
CA ASN A 102 5.92 -1.81 28.63
C ASN A 102 6.78 -0.80 29.41
N SER A 103 6.20 0.34 29.75
CA SER A 103 6.86 1.39 30.55
C SER A 103 6.63 1.23 32.06
N GLY A 104 5.67 0.38 32.46
CA GLY A 104 5.40 0.06 33.86
C GLY A 104 6.46 -0.88 34.44
N PRO A 105 6.47 -1.13 35.76
CA PRO A 105 7.35 -2.12 36.36
C PRO A 105 6.86 -3.56 36.07
N PRO A 106 7.70 -4.48 35.54
CA PRO A 106 9.07 -4.26 35.09
C PRO A 106 9.11 -3.52 33.73
N LYS A 107 10.04 -2.56 33.62
CA LYS A 107 10.21 -1.78 32.39
C LYS A 107 10.86 -2.66 31.34
N GLU A 108 10.27 -2.72 30.16
CA GLU A 108 10.72 -3.52 29.02
C GLU A 108 11.36 -2.65 27.93
N PRO A 109 12.22 -3.24 27.06
CA PRO A 109 12.72 -4.61 27.15
C PRO A 109 13.84 -4.72 28.20
N ASN A 110 13.85 -5.80 28.99
CA ASN A 110 14.75 -5.94 30.14
C ASN A 110 15.81 -7.05 30.00
N ASN A 111 15.63 -7.96 29.03
CA ASN A 111 16.48 -9.12 28.78
C ASN A 111 16.75 -9.98 30.03
N ASP A 112 15.71 -10.34 30.78
CA ASP A 112 15.83 -11.08 32.01
C ASP A 112 16.51 -12.45 31.78
N GLY A 113 17.54 -12.73 32.58
CA GLY A 113 18.36 -13.92 32.40
C GLY A 113 19.14 -14.00 31.07
N GLY A 114 19.20 -12.92 30.29
CA GLY A 114 20.06 -12.79 29.11
C GLY A 114 19.61 -13.57 27.87
N ASN A 115 18.39 -14.10 27.82
CA ASN A 115 17.91 -15.01 26.78
C ASN A 115 16.51 -14.65 26.23
N GLU A 116 16.14 -13.39 26.28
CA GLU A 116 14.82 -12.91 25.85
C GLU A 116 14.89 -12.29 24.44
N TYR A 117 14.85 -13.16 23.43
CA TYR A 117 15.10 -12.75 22.04
C TYR A 117 13.85 -12.66 21.17
N CYS A 118 12.68 -12.94 21.75
CA CYS A 118 11.39 -12.88 21.09
C CYS A 118 10.48 -11.92 21.83
N VAL A 119 9.48 -11.37 21.14
CA VAL A 119 8.62 -10.34 21.72
C VAL A 119 7.19 -10.84 21.85
N GLY A 120 6.70 -10.79 23.08
CA GLY A 120 5.30 -10.99 23.43
C GLY A 120 4.57 -9.66 23.56
N MET A 121 3.25 -9.72 23.48
CA MET A 121 2.37 -8.58 23.70
C MET A 121 1.25 -8.97 24.67
N PHE A 122 1.01 -8.12 25.65
CA PHE A 122 -0.13 -8.28 26.56
C PHE A 122 -1.43 -7.96 25.83
N MET A 123 -2.42 -8.86 25.88
CA MET A 123 -3.68 -8.67 25.13
C MET A 123 -4.57 -7.56 25.71
N ASP A 124 -4.40 -7.20 26.98
CA ASP A 124 -5.23 -6.22 27.69
C ASP A 124 -4.81 -4.76 27.42
N SER A 125 -3.49 -4.52 27.41
CA SER A 125 -2.86 -3.22 27.30
C SER A 125 -2.23 -2.99 25.93
N GLY A 126 -1.86 -4.07 25.24
CA GLY A 126 -1.09 -4.02 23.99
C GLY A 126 0.38 -3.72 24.20
N ASN A 127 0.86 -3.61 25.44
CA ASN A 127 2.26 -3.34 25.73
C ASN A 127 3.14 -4.55 25.41
N TRP A 128 4.35 -4.29 24.92
CA TRP A 128 5.30 -5.30 24.48
C TRP A 128 6.29 -5.61 25.59
N PHE A 129 6.76 -6.86 25.59
CA PHE A 129 7.79 -7.35 26.49
C PHE A 129 8.67 -8.34 25.71
N ASP A 130 9.99 -8.31 25.96
CA ASP A 130 10.86 -9.38 25.49
C ASP A 130 10.71 -10.60 26.40
N VAL A 131 10.86 -11.77 25.81
CA VAL A 131 10.67 -13.04 26.49
C VAL A 131 11.42 -14.16 25.78
N LYS A 132 11.66 -15.26 26.48
CA LYS A 132 12.33 -16.45 25.94
C LYS A 132 11.51 -17.02 24.77
N CYS A 133 12.16 -17.23 23.62
CA CYS A 133 11.50 -17.73 22.42
C CYS A 133 10.86 -19.12 22.56
N ASN A 134 11.26 -19.89 23.58
CA ASN A 134 10.76 -21.23 23.87
C ASN A 134 9.48 -21.23 24.74
N ASP A 135 9.08 -20.07 25.26
CA ASP A 135 7.84 -19.94 26.01
C ASP A 135 6.65 -20.21 25.10
N ILE A 136 5.51 -20.57 25.68
CA ILE A 136 4.35 -21.04 24.94
C ILE A 136 3.23 -20.00 25.06
N TYR A 137 2.97 -19.29 23.96
CA TYR A 137 1.89 -18.32 23.84
C TYR A 137 1.03 -18.61 22.61
N THR A 138 -0.20 -18.11 22.62
CA THR A 138 -1.00 -17.97 21.39
C THR A 138 -0.38 -16.90 20.50
N SER A 139 -0.80 -16.78 19.24
CA SER A 139 -0.16 -15.84 18.31
C SER A 139 -1.16 -14.99 17.54
N VAL A 140 -0.66 -13.86 17.06
CA VAL A 140 -1.38 -13.05 16.06
C VAL A 140 -0.62 -13.13 14.76
N CYS A 141 -1.30 -13.60 13.71
CA CYS A 141 -0.77 -13.54 12.35
C CYS A 141 -1.31 -12.28 11.65
N TYR A 142 -0.65 -11.83 10.60
CA TYR A 142 -1.25 -10.92 9.63
C TYR A 142 -1.45 -11.62 8.29
N ASP A 143 -2.49 -11.20 7.59
CA ASP A 143 -2.85 -11.72 6.27
C ASP A 143 -2.93 -10.57 5.26
N GLU A 144 -1.92 -10.46 4.40
CA GLU A 144 -1.91 -9.53 3.27
C GLU A 144 -2.78 -10.03 2.10
N LYS A 145 -3.25 -11.29 2.15
CA LYS A 145 -4.09 -11.85 1.07
C LYS A 145 -5.52 -11.29 1.11
N LYS A 146 -5.98 -10.72 2.24
CA LYS A 146 -7.34 -10.18 2.42
C LYS A 146 -7.46 -8.65 2.34
N THR A 147 -6.35 -7.92 2.25
CA THR A 147 -6.34 -6.45 2.12
C THR A 147 -5.95 -6.03 0.71
N SER A 148 -6.57 -6.62 -0.32
CA SER A 148 -6.13 -6.48 -1.72
C SER A 148 -6.15 -5.02 -2.22
N THR A 149 -5.02 -4.35 -2.09
CA THR A 149 -4.51 -3.35 -3.03
C THR A 149 -3.66 -4.01 -4.12
N LYS A 150 -3.87 -5.31 -4.41
CA LYS A 150 -3.02 -6.00 -5.38
C LYS A 150 -3.23 -5.40 -6.76
N ARG A 151 -2.24 -4.63 -7.21
CA ARG A 151 -2.15 -4.15 -8.60
C ARG A 151 -2.32 -5.29 -9.60
N TYR A 152 -1.88 -6.52 -9.29
CA TYR A 152 -2.04 -7.68 -10.16
C TYR A 152 -2.93 -8.74 -9.50
N VAL A 153 -4.00 -9.12 -10.19
CA VAL A 153 -5.01 -10.07 -9.73
C VAL A 153 -4.96 -11.31 -10.62
N PHE A 154 -4.59 -12.45 -10.03
CA PHE A 154 -4.57 -13.72 -10.74
C PHE A 154 -5.97 -14.34 -10.80
N ILE A 155 -6.41 -14.69 -12.00
CA ILE A 155 -7.68 -15.35 -12.26
C ILE A 155 -7.41 -16.78 -12.71
N ASN A 156 -7.85 -17.75 -11.89
CA ASN A 156 -7.60 -19.17 -12.12
C ASN A 156 -8.56 -19.80 -13.15
N GLU A 157 -9.48 -19.02 -13.73
CA GLU A 157 -10.35 -19.49 -14.82
C GLU A 157 -9.59 -19.54 -16.14
N THR A 158 -9.81 -20.57 -16.95
CA THR A 158 -9.17 -20.67 -18.26
C THR A 158 -10.05 -20.06 -19.35
N LYS A 159 -9.58 -18.97 -19.96
CA LYS A 159 -10.28 -18.25 -21.03
C LYS A 159 -9.35 -18.05 -22.23
N ASN A 160 -9.94 -17.89 -23.42
CA ASN A 160 -9.17 -17.39 -24.56
C ASN A 160 -8.75 -15.94 -24.29
N TRP A 161 -7.79 -15.42 -25.03
CA TRP A 161 -7.21 -14.10 -24.72
C TRP A 161 -8.24 -12.97 -24.76
N TYR A 162 -9.17 -12.98 -25.74
CA TYR A 162 -10.20 -11.95 -25.89
C TYR A 162 -11.23 -12.00 -24.74
N ASP A 163 -11.63 -13.21 -24.33
CA ASP A 163 -12.54 -13.40 -23.20
C ASP A 163 -11.86 -13.04 -21.88
N ALA A 164 -10.56 -13.31 -21.74
CA ALA A 164 -9.76 -12.92 -20.58
C ALA A 164 -9.63 -11.39 -20.47
N GLN A 165 -9.37 -10.71 -21.59
CA GLN A 165 -9.36 -9.24 -21.66
C GLN A 165 -10.72 -8.66 -21.28
N SER A 166 -11.79 -9.20 -21.87
CA SER A 166 -13.16 -8.74 -21.59
C SER A 166 -13.49 -8.90 -20.12
N TYR A 167 -13.15 -10.05 -19.51
CA TYR A 167 -13.29 -10.28 -18.08
C TYR A 167 -12.52 -9.24 -17.26
N CYS A 168 -11.25 -8.98 -17.59
CA CYS A 168 -10.46 -8.00 -16.85
C CYS A 168 -11.00 -6.58 -16.98
N ARG A 169 -11.59 -6.20 -18.12
CA ARG A 169 -12.23 -4.89 -18.31
C ARG A 169 -13.60 -4.79 -17.62
N GLU A 170 -14.30 -5.91 -17.47
CA GLU A 170 -15.60 -5.96 -16.79
C GLU A 170 -15.43 -5.95 -15.26
N HIS A 171 -14.43 -6.65 -14.73
CA HIS A 171 -14.26 -6.87 -13.30
C HIS A 171 -13.07 -6.16 -12.66
N HIS A 172 -12.10 -5.69 -13.46
CA HIS A 172 -10.86 -5.04 -13.02
C HIS A 172 -10.56 -3.84 -13.94
N THR A 173 -9.29 -3.61 -14.33
CA THR A 173 -8.93 -2.59 -15.33
C THR A 173 -8.71 -3.19 -16.72
N ASP A 174 -7.70 -4.04 -16.90
CA ASP A 174 -7.43 -4.76 -18.16
C ASP A 174 -6.46 -5.94 -17.85
N LEU A 175 -6.08 -6.73 -18.86
CA LEU A 175 -4.96 -7.66 -18.74
C LEU A 175 -3.66 -6.90 -18.45
N VAL A 176 -2.79 -7.52 -17.66
CA VAL A 176 -1.58 -6.87 -17.16
C VAL A 176 -0.60 -6.49 -18.28
N SER A 177 -0.10 -5.25 -18.23
CA SER A 177 1.09 -4.82 -18.97
C SER A 177 2.36 -5.02 -18.16
N VAL A 178 3.47 -5.33 -18.83
CA VAL A 178 4.77 -5.56 -18.17
C VAL A 178 5.76 -4.49 -18.61
N ARG A 179 6.24 -3.69 -17.66
CA ARG A 179 7.02 -2.47 -17.91
C ARG A 179 8.51 -2.62 -17.63
N ASN A 180 8.88 -3.59 -16.81
CA ASN A 180 10.27 -3.88 -16.49
C ASN A 180 10.45 -5.31 -15.94
N GLN A 181 11.71 -5.68 -15.73
CA GLN A 181 12.09 -7.00 -15.22
C GLN A 181 11.50 -7.29 -13.83
N THR A 182 11.47 -6.30 -12.94
CA THR A 182 10.95 -6.48 -11.57
C THR A 182 9.48 -6.85 -11.60
N GLU A 183 8.68 -6.12 -12.38
CA GLU A 183 7.26 -6.41 -12.60
C GLU A 183 7.05 -7.79 -13.24
N ASN A 184 7.88 -8.13 -14.24
CA ASN A 184 7.82 -9.44 -14.88
C ASN A 184 8.03 -10.59 -13.88
N GLN A 185 9.00 -10.46 -12.98
CA GLN A 185 9.28 -11.46 -11.95
C GLN A 185 8.14 -11.56 -10.92
N LEU A 186 7.51 -10.44 -10.56
CA LEU A 186 6.33 -10.44 -9.70
C LEU A 186 5.17 -11.21 -10.35
N ILE A 187 4.86 -10.92 -11.62
CA ILE A 187 3.81 -11.59 -12.39
C ILE A 187 4.09 -13.09 -12.51
N PHE A 188 5.33 -13.48 -12.78
CA PHE A 188 5.76 -14.87 -12.82
C PHE A 188 5.55 -15.59 -11.47
N ASN A 189 5.97 -14.96 -10.36
CA ASN A 189 5.81 -15.53 -9.02
C ASN A 189 4.33 -15.69 -8.64
N ILE A 190 3.49 -14.72 -9.01
CA ILE A 190 2.03 -14.82 -8.82
C ILE A 190 1.47 -16.03 -9.56
N SER A 191 1.84 -16.21 -10.83
CA SER A 191 1.43 -17.36 -11.65
C SER A 191 1.85 -18.69 -11.02
N LYS A 192 3.12 -18.82 -10.62
CA LYS A 192 3.70 -20.06 -10.08
C LYS A 192 3.08 -20.45 -8.74
N ASN A 193 2.79 -19.48 -7.89
CA ASN A 193 2.24 -19.73 -6.55
C ASN A 193 0.73 -20.00 -6.57
N SER A 194 0.04 -19.60 -7.64
CA SER A 194 -1.44 -19.59 -7.69
C SER A 194 -2.04 -20.59 -8.67
N SER A 195 -1.22 -21.21 -9.53
CA SER A 195 -1.72 -22.11 -10.58
C SER A 195 -0.80 -23.30 -10.81
N ASN A 196 -1.41 -24.42 -11.21
CA ASN A 196 -0.70 -25.58 -11.78
C ASN A 196 -0.48 -25.43 -13.30
N SER A 197 -0.87 -24.29 -13.88
CA SER A 197 -0.64 -23.99 -15.30
C SER A 197 0.75 -23.39 -15.45
N ASP A 198 1.52 -23.90 -16.41
CA ASP A 198 2.85 -23.38 -16.70
C ASP A 198 2.80 -22.02 -17.42
N ARG A 199 1.60 -21.55 -17.80
CA ARG A 199 1.37 -20.34 -18.59
C ARG A 199 0.21 -19.51 -18.08
N VAL A 200 0.36 -18.19 -18.17
CA VAL A 200 -0.70 -17.20 -17.90
C VAL A 200 -0.75 -16.12 -18.97
N TRP A 201 -1.96 -15.70 -19.36
CA TRP A 201 -2.13 -14.58 -20.28
C TRP A 201 -1.71 -13.25 -19.65
N ILE A 202 -1.06 -12.43 -20.48
CA ILE A 202 -0.77 -11.01 -20.26
C ILE A 202 -1.36 -10.17 -21.39
N GLY A 203 -1.42 -8.85 -21.21
CA GLY A 203 -2.12 -7.95 -22.13
C GLY A 203 -1.42 -7.70 -23.47
N LEU A 204 -0.29 -8.35 -23.77
CA LEU A 204 0.45 -8.13 -25.01
C LEU A 204 -0.10 -9.01 -26.14
N PHE A 205 -0.39 -8.41 -27.30
CA PHE A 205 -0.99 -9.07 -28.47
C PHE A 205 -0.47 -8.48 -29.81
N ASN A 206 -0.75 -9.17 -30.92
CA ASN A 206 -0.70 -8.69 -32.32
C ASN A 206 0.67 -8.70 -33.06
N ASP A 207 0.59 -8.56 -34.40
CA ASP A 207 1.66 -8.46 -35.42
C ASP A 207 2.62 -7.26 -35.25
N SER A 208 2.22 -6.21 -34.52
CA SER A 208 3.09 -5.07 -34.16
C SER A 208 3.34 -4.91 -32.65
N TRP A 209 3.00 -5.92 -31.85
CA TRP A 209 3.13 -5.94 -30.39
C TRP A 209 2.60 -4.70 -29.66
N GLN A 210 1.32 -4.75 -29.31
CA GLN A 210 0.64 -3.71 -28.54
C GLN A 210 0.13 -4.28 -27.22
N TRP A 211 0.03 -3.43 -26.20
CA TRP A 211 -0.59 -3.79 -24.93
C TRP A 211 -2.08 -3.45 -24.94
N SER A 212 -2.89 -4.32 -24.35
CA SER A 212 -4.35 -4.18 -24.27
C SER A 212 -4.78 -2.91 -23.53
N ASP A 213 -4.01 -2.52 -22.51
CA ASP A 213 -4.19 -1.31 -21.74
C ASP A 213 -3.72 -0.03 -22.43
N GLN A 214 -3.24 -0.13 -23.68
CA GLN A 214 -2.67 0.98 -24.45
C GLN A 214 -1.41 1.57 -23.82
N SER A 215 -0.72 0.83 -22.94
CA SER A 215 0.56 1.28 -22.38
C SER A 215 1.68 1.25 -23.43
N ASP A 216 2.59 2.22 -23.34
CA ASP A 216 3.74 2.37 -24.24
C ASP A 216 4.98 1.57 -23.77
N SER A 217 4.79 0.51 -22.97
CA SER A 217 5.93 -0.28 -22.46
C SER A 217 6.72 -0.89 -23.62
N SER A 218 8.02 -0.59 -23.67
CA SER A 218 8.99 -1.16 -24.61
C SER A 218 9.66 -2.44 -24.10
N PHE A 219 9.42 -2.81 -22.83
CA PHE A 219 10.03 -3.99 -22.23
C PHE A 219 9.51 -5.27 -22.89
N ARG A 220 10.42 -6.17 -23.25
CA ARG A 220 10.10 -7.47 -23.88
C ARG A 220 11.00 -8.54 -23.26
N TYR A 221 10.42 -9.66 -22.85
CA TYR A 221 11.17 -10.74 -22.18
C TYR A 221 10.92 -12.12 -22.82
N TRP A 222 11.03 -12.18 -24.15
CA TRP A 222 10.79 -13.38 -24.94
C TRP A 222 11.79 -14.51 -24.65
N MET A 223 11.32 -15.77 -24.60
CA MET A 223 12.17 -16.97 -24.42
C MET A 223 13.11 -17.22 -25.61
N SER A 224 12.61 -16.98 -26.82
CA SER A 224 13.36 -17.00 -28.08
C SER A 224 12.83 -15.84 -28.92
N GLY A 225 13.71 -15.19 -29.70
CA GLY A 225 13.41 -13.90 -30.35
C GLY A 225 12.08 -13.87 -31.11
N PRO A 226 11.43 -12.70 -31.25
CA PRO A 226 10.08 -12.56 -31.81
C PRO A 226 9.95 -12.99 -33.28
N GLU A 227 11.09 -13.25 -33.95
CA GLU A 227 11.20 -13.47 -35.40
C GLU A 227 10.89 -14.91 -35.86
N ASN A 228 10.70 -15.87 -34.95
CA ASN A 228 10.75 -17.29 -35.33
C ASN A 228 9.42 -18.03 -35.53
N TYR A 229 8.23 -17.42 -35.43
CA TYR A 229 6.99 -18.20 -35.54
C TYR A 229 5.81 -17.48 -36.24
N ALA A 230 5.58 -17.90 -37.49
CA ALA A 230 4.34 -18.02 -38.29
C ALA A 230 3.30 -16.86 -38.36
N GLN A 231 2.83 -16.60 -39.58
CA GLN A 231 1.70 -15.72 -39.93
C GLN A 231 0.43 -16.04 -39.12
N GLY A 232 -0.07 -15.09 -38.31
CA GLY A 232 -1.35 -15.18 -37.60
C GLY A 232 -1.40 -14.33 -36.32
N GLU A 233 -2.61 -14.06 -35.80
CA GLU A 233 -2.82 -13.32 -34.54
C GLU A 233 -2.23 -14.08 -33.34
N MET A 234 -1.17 -13.52 -32.76
CA MET A 234 -0.46 -14.11 -31.62
C MET A 234 -0.67 -13.29 -30.35
N CYS A 235 -0.87 -14.01 -29.25
CA CYS A 235 -1.04 -13.46 -27.92
C CYS A 235 0.11 -13.90 -27.01
N ALA A 236 0.52 -13.05 -26.07
CA ALA A 236 1.65 -13.34 -25.20
C ALA A 236 1.20 -13.98 -23.89
N ALA A 237 1.92 -15.00 -23.46
CA ALA A 237 1.78 -15.58 -22.14
C ALA A 237 3.13 -15.61 -21.41
N VAL A 238 3.13 -15.33 -20.12
CA VAL A 238 4.29 -15.58 -19.25
C VAL A 238 4.40 -17.07 -19.01
N PHE A 239 5.63 -17.58 -19.10
CA PHE A 239 6.04 -18.97 -19.00
C PHE A 239 7.21 -19.11 -18.02
N GLU A 240 7.79 -20.31 -17.91
CA GLU A 240 8.94 -20.67 -17.08
C GLU A 240 9.98 -19.55 -16.92
N GLN A 241 10.40 -19.33 -15.68
CA GLN A 241 11.41 -18.33 -15.29
C GLN A 241 11.04 -16.87 -15.68
N GLY A 242 9.76 -16.64 -16.01
CA GLY A 242 9.21 -15.35 -16.38
C GLY A 242 9.32 -15.03 -17.88
N TYR A 243 9.86 -15.94 -18.70
CA TYR A 243 9.97 -15.72 -20.14
C TYR A 243 8.60 -15.67 -20.81
N TRP A 244 8.48 -14.91 -21.89
CA TRP A 244 7.24 -14.82 -22.66
C TRP A 244 7.29 -15.77 -23.85
N ASN A 245 6.15 -16.37 -24.14
CA ASN A 245 5.92 -17.22 -25.31
C ASN A 245 4.74 -16.72 -26.12
N ASN A 246 4.85 -16.86 -27.45
CA ASN A 246 3.73 -16.66 -28.35
C ASN A 246 2.78 -17.86 -28.24
N VAL A 247 1.51 -17.58 -28.03
CA VAL A 247 0.47 -18.60 -27.92
C VAL A 247 -0.73 -18.17 -28.75
N ALA A 248 -1.33 -19.11 -29.47
CA ALA A 248 -2.54 -18.87 -30.24
C ALA A 248 -3.63 -18.27 -29.33
N CYS A 249 -4.18 -17.12 -29.70
CA CYS A 249 -5.12 -16.36 -28.86
C CYS A 249 -6.38 -17.15 -28.46
N ASN A 250 -6.75 -18.17 -29.24
CA ASN A 250 -7.87 -19.07 -28.98
C ASN A 250 -7.61 -20.10 -27.87
N ASN A 251 -6.36 -20.27 -27.42
CA ASN A 251 -6.04 -21.20 -26.33
C ASN A 251 -6.65 -20.73 -25.01
N LYS A 252 -7.09 -21.66 -24.17
CA LYS A 252 -7.65 -21.34 -22.85
C LYS A 252 -6.59 -21.43 -21.78
N LEU A 253 -6.18 -20.29 -21.22
CA LEU A 253 -5.20 -20.20 -20.13
C LEU A 253 -5.77 -19.39 -18.96
N PRO A 254 -5.27 -19.59 -17.73
CA PRO A 254 -5.47 -18.62 -16.67
C PRO A 254 -4.80 -17.29 -17.03
N PHE A 255 -5.19 -16.21 -16.36
CA PHE A 255 -4.81 -14.87 -16.78
C PHE A 255 -4.64 -13.93 -15.59
N ILE A 256 -3.86 -12.87 -15.79
CA ILE A 256 -3.60 -11.87 -14.76
C ILE A 256 -4.20 -10.55 -15.23
N CYS A 257 -5.20 -10.08 -14.48
CA CYS A 257 -5.70 -8.73 -14.61
C CYS A 257 -4.82 -7.79 -13.80
N TYR A 258 -4.86 -6.50 -14.13
CA TYR A 258 -4.39 -5.48 -13.20
C TYR A 258 -5.54 -4.57 -12.77
N GLU A 259 -5.37 -3.99 -11.60
CA GLU A 259 -6.23 -2.93 -11.07
C GLU A 259 -5.41 -1.65 -10.96
N ASN A 260 -5.82 -0.62 -11.69
CA ASN A 260 -5.35 0.73 -11.46
C ASN A 260 -6.43 1.51 -10.73
N LYS A 261 -6.17 1.78 -9.45
CA LYS A 261 -7.11 2.55 -8.62
C LYS A 261 -7.10 4.05 -8.95
N LEU A 262 -6.23 4.49 -9.86
CA LEU A 262 -6.06 5.89 -10.22
C LEU A 262 -6.34 6.12 -11.70
N ILE A 263 -7.06 7.20 -12.00
CA ILE A 263 -7.29 7.67 -13.38
C ILE A 263 -6.83 9.11 -13.52
N LEU A 264 -6.05 9.38 -14.57
CA LEU A 264 -5.67 10.74 -14.96
C LEU A 264 -6.79 11.37 -15.82
N ILE A 265 -7.29 12.52 -15.39
CA ILE A 265 -8.24 13.33 -16.14
C ILE A 265 -7.50 14.46 -16.85
N LYS A 266 -7.50 14.44 -18.19
CA LYS A 266 -6.80 15.41 -19.05
C LYS A 266 -7.57 16.72 -19.29
N GLN A 267 -8.42 17.11 -18.34
CA GLN A 267 -9.09 18.41 -18.35
C GLN A 267 -8.27 19.43 -17.55
N ASN A 268 -8.29 20.70 -17.94
CA ASN A 268 -7.57 21.76 -17.22
C ASN A 268 -8.54 22.49 -16.30
N LEU A 269 -8.64 22.03 -15.04
CA LEU A 269 -9.58 22.54 -14.04
C LEU A 269 -8.85 23.12 -12.83
N THR A 270 -9.48 24.09 -12.16
CA THR A 270 -9.03 24.54 -10.83
C THR A 270 -9.11 23.38 -9.85
N TRP A 271 -8.37 23.44 -8.74
CA TRP A 271 -8.37 22.34 -7.77
C TRP A 271 -9.79 22.03 -7.26
N ARG A 272 -10.60 23.07 -7.02
CA ARG A 272 -11.99 22.94 -6.57
C ARG A 272 -12.93 22.34 -7.62
N GLU A 273 -12.73 22.67 -8.89
CA GLU A 273 -13.47 22.08 -10.00
C GLU A 273 -13.07 20.60 -10.22
N ALA A 274 -11.77 20.29 -10.14
CA ALA A 274 -11.24 18.94 -10.22
C ALA A 274 -11.78 18.05 -9.08
N LEU A 275 -11.82 18.58 -7.85
CA LEU A 275 -12.40 17.91 -6.70
C LEU A 275 -13.87 17.51 -6.95
N ARG A 276 -14.68 18.47 -7.41
CA ARG A 276 -16.09 18.20 -7.74
C ARG A 276 -16.21 17.16 -8.84
N TYR A 277 -15.43 17.30 -9.91
CA TYR A 277 -15.41 16.33 -10.99
C TYR A 277 -15.13 14.91 -10.48
N CYS A 278 -14.09 14.72 -9.67
CA CYS A 278 -13.76 13.39 -9.15
C CYS A 278 -14.86 12.83 -8.26
N ARG A 279 -15.55 13.64 -7.45
CA ARG A 279 -16.65 13.17 -6.59
C ARG A 279 -17.94 12.88 -7.36
N ASP A 280 -18.16 13.60 -8.45
CA ASP A 280 -19.37 13.43 -9.28
C ASP A 280 -19.22 12.24 -10.25
N ASN A 281 -18.00 11.89 -10.66
CA ASN A 281 -17.75 10.89 -11.71
C ASN A 281 -16.91 9.68 -11.25
N HIS A 282 -16.24 9.79 -10.10
CA HIS A 282 -15.35 8.79 -9.53
C HIS A 282 -15.53 8.77 -8.00
N VAL A 283 -14.47 8.55 -7.21
CA VAL A 283 -14.54 8.55 -5.74
C VAL A 283 -14.11 9.90 -5.17
N ASP A 284 -12.83 10.26 -5.31
CA ASP A 284 -12.30 11.55 -4.85
C ASP A 284 -10.99 11.88 -5.59
N LEU A 285 -10.41 13.07 -5.36
CA LEU A 285 -9.02 13.32 -5.75
C LEU A 285 -8.07 12.38 -4.97
N VAL A 286 -7.04 11.88 -5.64
CA VAL A 286 -6.13 10.89 -5.05
C VAL A 286 -5.44 11.42 -3.78
N SER A 287 -5.45 10.60 -2.74
CA SER A 287 -4.64 10.81 -1.53
C SER A 287 -3.42 9.90 -1.55
N VAL A 288 -2.22 10.45 -1.36
CA VAL A 288 -0.96 9.68 -1.49
C VAL A 288 -0.37 9.39 -0.11
N HIS A 289 -0.74 8.24 0.44
CA HIS A 289 -0.43 7.87 1.83
C HIS A 289 0.61 6.74 1.96
N SER A 290 1.11 6.21 0.86
CA SER A 290 2.16 5.18 0.82
C SER A 290 3.06 5.34 -0.40
N GLU A 291 4.24 4.73 -0.35
CA GLU A 291 5.14 4.64 -1.50
C GLU A 291 4.47 3.92 -2.68
N GLU A 292 3.63 2.91 -2.41
CA GLU A 292 2.88 2.19 -3.46
C GLU A 292 1.97 3.13 -4.25
N ILE A 293 1.15 3.95 -3.57
CA ILE A 293 0.29 4.93 -4.25
C ILE A 293 1.12 6.01 -4.93
N GLN A 294 2.24 6.41 -4.34
CA GLN A 294 3.15 7.34 -5.02
C GLN A 294 3.65 6.75 -6.34
N LEU A 295 3.98 5.46 -6.41
CA LEU A 295 4.37 4.80 -7.66
C LEU A 295 3.22 4.78 -8.67
N TRP A 296 1.97 4.61 -8.22
CA TRP A 296 0.80 4.68 -9.11
C TRP A 296 0.61 6.10 -9.65
N VAL A 297 0.71 7.11 -8.79
CA VAL A 297 0.64 8.54 -9.17
C VAL A 297 1.74 8.89 -10.17
N LYS A 298 2.98 8.42 -9.93
CA LYS A 298 4.10 8.60 -10.85
C LYS A 298 3.81 8.03 -12.24
N GLU A 299 3.19 6.86 -12.32
CA GLU A 299 2.82 6.26 -13.59
C GLU A 299 1.77 7.08 -14.33
N VAL A 300 0.64 7.38 -13.67
CA VAL A 300 -0.47 8.07 -14.35
C VAL A 300 -0.14 9.52 -14.68
N SER A 301 0.69 10.21 -13.88
CA SER A 301 0.98 11.63 -14.10
C SER A 301 1.86 11.91 -15.33
N GLN A 302 2.68 10.95 -15.78
CA GLN A 302 3.54 11.11 -16.96
C GLN A 302 2.76 11.35 -18.25
N ASN A 303 1.51 10.86 -18.29
CA ASN A 303 0.62 10.98 -19.43
C ASN A 303 -0.15 12.31 -19.44
N ALA A 304 0.07 13.20 -18.47
CA ALA A 304 -0.56 14.50 -18.39
C ALA A 304 -0.02 15.46 -19.45
N SER A 305 -0.90 16.34 -19.94
CA SER A 305 -0.53 17.46 -20.81
C SER A 305 0.00 18.65 -20.03
N THR A 306 -0.34 18.76 -18.73
CA THR A 306 0.15 19.82 -17.84
C THR A 306 1.43 19.37 -17.14
N GLU A 307 2.34 20.31 -16.84
CA GLU A 307 3.62 20.00 -16.16
C GLU A 307 3.41 19.53 -14.70
N LEU A 308 2.28 19.90 -14.12
CA LEU A 308 1.86 19.59 -12.76
C LEU A 308 0.46 18.96 -12.82
N VAL A 309 0.13 18.09 -11.88
CA VAL A 309 -1.14 17.36 -11.83
C VAL A 309 -1.73 17.44 -10.43
N TRP A 310 -3.00 17.84 -10.29
CA TRP A 310 -3.62 17.97 -8.97
C TRP A 310 -3.72 16.64 -8.23
N LEU A 311 -3.45 16.72 -6.93
CA LEU A 311 -3.71 15.68 -5.94
C LEU A 311 -4.78 16.15 -4.95
N GLY A 312 -5.31 15.26 -4.13
CA GLY A 312 -6.25 15.56 -3.04
C GLY A 312 -5.60 16.20 -1.81
N LEU A 313 -4.49 16.93 -1.99
CA LEU A 313 -3.73 17.54 -0.90
C LEU A 313 -4.10 19.01 -0.76
N ARG A 314 -4.41 19.44 0.47
CA ARG A 314 -4.84 20.81 0.76
C ARG A 314 -4.07 21.40 1.93
N HIS A 315 -3.79 22.69 1.86
CA HIS A 315 -3.19 23.44 2.96
C HIS A 315 -4.28 24.17 3.76
N THR A 316 -4.06 24.32 5.07
CA THR A 316 -4.89 25.13 5.96
C THR A 316 -4.05 26.28 6.47
N CYS A 317 -4.39 27.52 6.11
CA CYS A 317 -3.56 28.71 6.40
C CYS A 317 -3.46 29.05 7.89
N THR A 318 -4.46 28.66 8.67
CA THR A 318 -4.41 28.75 10.12
C THR A 318 -5.06 27.47 10.64
N PRO A 319 -4.28 26.51 11.18
CA PRO A 319 -2.98 26.69 11.84
C PRO A 319 -1.71 26.38 11.03
N GLY A 320 -1.75 26.31 9.69
CA GLY A 320 -0.54 26.19 8.85
C GLY A 320 -0.09 24.75 8.60
N PHE A 321 -1.01 23.84 8.30
CA PHE A 321 -0.69 22.44 8.02
C PHE A 321 -1.37 21.92 6.75
N TRP A 322 -0.75 20.89 6.18
CA TRP A 322 -1.22 20.14 5.02
C TRP A 322 -2.03 18.91 5.44
N TYR A 323 -3.07 18.55 4.68
CA TYR A 323 -3.90 17.38 4.92
C TYR A 323 -4.49 16.80 3.62
N TRP A 324 -4.74 15.50 3.63
CA TRP A 324 -5.45 14.78 2.58
C TRP A 324 -6.97 14.88 2.76
N LEU A 325 -7.73 14.87 1.66
CA LEU A 325 -9.20 14.99 1.68
C LEU A 325 -9.92 13.91 2.48
N ASN A 326 -9.34 12.72 2.60
CA ASN A 326 -9.85 11.62 3.42
C ASN A 326 -9.48 11.75 4.92
N VAL A 327 -8.98 12.91 5.36
CA VAL A 327 -8.58 13.23 6.75
C VAL A 327 -7.51 12.27 7.29
N SER A 328 -6.74 11.63 6.39
CA SER A 328 -5.64 10.77 6.80
C SER A 328 -4.38 11.59 7.11
N PRO A 329 -3.74 11.38 8.26
CA PRO A 329 -2.48 12.04 8.61
C PRO A 329 -1.36 11.81 7.60
N MET A 330 -0.53 12.85 7.45
CA MET A 330 0.54 12.92 6.47
C MET A 330 1.81 12.20 6.94
N CYS A 331 1.74 10.87 7.04
CA CYS A 331 2.90 10.06 7.44
C CYS A 331 3.84 9.74 6.27
N TYR A 332 3.31 9.57 5.06
CA TYR A 332 4.13 9.50 3.84
C TYR A 332 4.27 10.89 3.25
N GLN A 333 5.49 11.24 2.83
CA GLN A 333 5.79 12.53 2.21
C GLN A 333 6.77 12.36 1.05
N ASN A 334 6.48 13.05 -0.05
CA ASN A 334 7.37 13.10 -1.22
C ASN A 334 7.45 14.52 -1.79
N TRP A 335 7.64 15.51 -0.92
CA TRP A 335 7.75 16.92 -1.31
C TRP A 335 9.01 17.22 -2.14
N ALA A 336 8.89 18.15 -3.08
CA ALA A 336 10.05 18.72 -3.77
C ALA A 336 10.83 19.63 -2.81
N PRO A 337 12.16 19.78 -2.98
CA PRO A 337 12.96 20.68 -2.16
C PRO A 337 12.35 22.08 -2.07
N GLY A 338 12.21 22.61 -0.86
CA GLY A 338 11.60 23.92 -0.61
C GLY A 338 10.07 23.96 -0.56
N ASN A 339 9.38 22.81 -0.69
CA ASN A 339 7.93 22.70 -0.52
C ASN A 339 7.59 21.95 0.78
N GLY A 340 6.39 22.18 1.34
CA GLY A 340 5.82 21.35 2.42
C GLY A 340 6.34 21.60 3.83
N THR A 341 7.33 22.49 4.02
CA THR A 341 8.04 22.68 5.30
C THR A 341 8.01 24.13 5.84
N GLY A 342 7.19 25.02 5.27
CA GLY A 342 7.12 26.43 5.65
C GLY A 342 5.69 26.96 5.79
N GLY A 343 5.55 28.15 6.41
CA GLY A 343 4.30 28.91 6.39
C GLY A 343 3.99 29.34 4.96
N GLU A 344 2.94 28.77 4.40
CA GLU A 344 2.51 29.06 3.03
C GLU A 344 1.79 30.42 2.94
N ASP A 345 2.10 31.23 1.93
CA ASP A 345 1.34 32.44 1.64
C ASP A 345 0.00 32.06 0.96
N CYS A 346 -1.08 32.35 1.67
CA CYS A 346 -2.47 32.06 1.27
C CYS A 346 -3.23 33.28 0.75
N SER A 347 -2.53 34.40 0.49
CA SER A 347 -3.13 35.60 -0.07
C SER A 347 -2.79 35.69 -1.56
N PRO A 348 -3.77 35.84 -2.47
CA PRO A 348 -5.21 36.01 -2.25
C PRO A 348 -6.03 34.70 -2.22
N VAL A 349 -5.40 33.54 -2.47
CA VAL A 349 -6.09 32.25 -2.63
C VAL A 349 -5.41 31.12 -1.85
N GLU A 350 -6.20 30.13 -1.49
CA GLU A 350 -5.76 28.94 -0.75
C GLU A 350 -4.72 28.13 -1.54
N ARG A 351 -3.88 27.38 -0.82
CA ARG A 351 -2.88 26.51 -1.43
C ARG A 351 -3.27 25.05 -1.42
N THR A 352 -2.88 24.37 -2.48
CA THR A 352 -3.19 22.96 -2.75
C THR A 352 -1.97 22.26 -3.32
N GLY A 353 -1.94 20.93 -3.21
CA GLY A 353 -0.81 20.13 -3.64
C GLY A 353 -1.00 19.55 -5.03
N ALA A 354 0.05 19.65 -5.84
CA ALA A 354 0.16 18.96 -7.12
C ALA A 354 1.40 18.06 -7.14
N VAL A 355 1.44 17.07 -8.03
CA VAL A 355 2.64 16.30 -8.34
C VAL A 355 3.24 16.79 -9.66
N GLN A 356 4.57 16.79 -9.76
CA GLN A 356 5.22 16.98 -11.05
C GLN A 356 4.88 15.82 -12.01
N ALA A 357 4.39 16.13 -13.20
CA ALA A 357 4.06 15.14 -14.22
C ALA A 357 5.32 14.41 -14.71
N ARG A 358 6.43 15.14 -14.81
CA ARG A 358 7.73 14.69 -15.32
C ARG A 358 8.84 15.05 -14.32
N GLY A 359 10.01 14.41 -14.44
CA GLY A 359 11.16 14.68 -13.57
C GLY A 359 11.11 13.91 -12.24
N GLY A 360 11.29 14.60 -11.11
CA GLY A 360 11.33 13.97 -9.77
C GLY A 360 9.98 13.44 -9.28
N GLN A 361 8.89 13.90 -9.91
CA GLN A 361 7.51 13.50 -9.57
C GLN A 361 7.21 13.67 -8.09
N GLN A 362 7.71 14.78 -7.56
CA GLN A 362 7.56 15.20 -6.18
C GLN A 362 6.38 16.16 -6.04
N TRP A 363 5.89 16.32 -4.81
CA TRP A 363 4.77 17.20 -4.50
C TRP A 363 5.22 18.65 -4.42
N VAL A 364 4.40 19.54 -4.95
CA VAL A 364 4.62 20.99 -4.94
C VAL A 364 3.37 21.70 -4.44
N SER A 365 3.58 22.86 -3.84
CA SER A 365 2.53 23.74 -3.31
C SER A 365 2.16 24.80 -4.35
N LEU A 366 0.87 24.91 -4.71
CA LEU A 366 0.38 25.87 -5.69
C LEU A 366 -0.93 26.54 -5.25
N PRO A 367 -1.20 27.77 -5.72
CA PRO A 367 -2.52 28.41 -5.62
C PRO A 367 -3.64 27.56 -6.24
N GLU A 368 -4.79 27.42 -5.58
CA GLU A 368 -5.92 26.55 -6.01
C GLU A 368 -6.58 26.96 -7.34
N ASP A 369 -6.32 28.19 -7.80
CA ASP A 369 -6.89 28.81 -9.01
C ASP A 369 -6.17 28.40 -10.31
N HIS A 370 -5.03 27.72 -10.21
CA HIS A 370 -4.34 27.18 -11.37
C HIS A 370 -5.18 26.07 -12.03
N LYS A 371 -5.11 25.98 -13.36
CA LYS A 371 -5.84 24.96 -14.12
C LYS A 371 -4.91 23.84 -14.56
N LEU A 372 -5.03 22.67 -13.95
CA LEU A 372 -4.17 21.51 -14.20
C LEU A 372 -5.01 20.29 -14.57
N ASN A 373 -4.36 19.28 -15.18
CA ASN A 373 -4.87 17.92 -15.14
C ASN A 373 -4.88 17.40 -13.70
N PHE A 374 -5.63 16.34 -13.44
CA PHE A 374 -5.84 15.86 -12.07
C PHE A 374 -6.07 14.35 -12.02
N ILE A 375 -5.75 13.74 -10.88
CA ILE A 375 -5.88 12.29 -10.70
C ILE A 375 -7.03 12.00 -9.74
N CYS A 376 -8.01 11.22 -10.22
CA CYS A 376 -9.10 10.72 -9.40
C CYS A 376 -8.80 9.29 -8.92
N LEU A 377 -9.32 8.96 -7.75
CA LEU A 377 -9.45 7.61 -7.22
C LEU A 377 -10.70 6.96 -7.81
N THR A 378 -10.60 5.73 -8.30
CA THR A 378 -11.70 5.01 -8.97
C THR A 378 -12.40 3.97 -8.11
N TYR A 379 -11.91 3.70 -6.89
CA TYR A 379 -12.51 2.71 -5.98
C TYR A 379 -12.34 3.12 -4.51
N GLU A 380 -13.32 2.83 -3.67
CA GLU A 380 -13.20 3.00 -2.21
C GLU A 380 -12.33 1.87 -1.65
N GLY A 381 -11.15 2.23 -1.14
CA GLY A 381 -10.18 1.29 -0.56
C GLY A 381 -10.45 0.98 0.90
#